data_AF-A0A9E3F7M7-F1
#
_entry.id   AF-A0A9E3F7M7-F1
#
_cell.length_a   1.000
_cell.length_b   1.000
_cell.length_c   1.000
_cell.angle_alpha   90.00
_cell.angle_beta   90.00
_cell.angle_gamma   90.00
#
_symmetry.space_group_name_H-M   'P 1'
#
loop_
_entity.id
_entity.type
_entity.pdbx_description
1 polymer ?
#
loop_
_entity_poly.entity_id
_entity_poly.type
_entity_poly.pdbx_seq_one_letter_code
_entity_poly.pdbx_strand_id
1 'polypeptide(L)'
;MHPFEEVLSLSAEDIQFELTAHPALSWADFLLNPRRLRGSDFLMRWSQGQWSEHRLVQALDATGRYFALPYGPSGVAPDDDVRAFELYFERLERAGLGTVKRPDLLVFRAEDISQVQAIVQSLGGLEELPFTPEDNPRMVELLKTALVAVECENSLWIAKAMPDYRTPLTPQRRLNGLPGLKKTAVVPTVIVKDEDRDFLRKWQQQTKVPIHIWHAFYDMAFGLAFDDAEGLVASGKIEPTVQTFQAPGGATTQKVIYKFYYHYSYALGEMREQPRLVANRIVDKNGHILPYVRFEGGEMQIAGEAVAVLDRIANAQEG
;
A
#
# COMPACT_ATOMS: atom_id res chain seq x y z
N MET A 1 -8.93 -20.24 36.09
CA MET A 1 -9.25 -18.81 35.95
C MET A 1 -8.23 -18.05 36.79
N HIS A 2 -7.72 -16.94 36.29
CA HIS A 2 -6.76 -16.10 37.01
C HIS A 2 -7.51 -15.24 38.04
N PRO A 3 -6.96 -14.92 39.23
CA PRO A 3 -7.69 -14.16 40.26
C PRO A 3 -8.19 -12.78 39.77
N PHE A 4 -7.51 -12.19 38.78
CA PHE A 4 -7.94 -10.94 38.14
C PHE A 4 -9.16 -11.12 37.21
N GLU A 5 -9.33 -12.28 36.58
CA GLU A 5 -10.52 -12.61 35.79
C GLU A 5 -11.73 -12.82 36.73
N GLU A 6 -11.51 -13.42 37.90
CA GLU A 6 -12.55 -13.71 38.89
C GLU A 6 -13.11 -12.43 39.55
N VAL A 7 -12.26 -11.43 39.80
CA VAL A 7 -12.66 -10.10 40.32
C VAL A 7 -13.39 -9.24 39.28
N LEU A 8 -13.17 -9.46 37.98
CA LEU A 8 -13.77 -8.70 36.88
C LEU A 8 -14.96 -9.43 36.20
N SER A 9 -15.29 -10.63 36.66
CA SER A 9 -16.43 -11.40 36.15
C SER A 9 -17.73 -10.97 36.85
N LEU A 10 -18.65 -10.36 36.10
CA LEU A 10 -20.03 -10.15 36.55
C LEU A 10 -20.88 -11.37 36.24
N SER A 11 -21.87 -11.69 37.08
CA SER A 11 -22.81 -12.75 36.77
C SER A 11 -23.74 -12.33 35.63
N ALA A 12 -24.36 -13.31 34.96
CA ALA A 12 -25.37 -13.04 33.94
C ALA A 12 -26.58 -12.26 34.50
N GLU A 13 -26.84 -12.39 35.80
CA GLU A 13 -27.93 -11.73 36.52
C GLU A 13 -27.58 -10.26 36.84
N ASP A 14 -26.32 -9.95 37.17
CA ASP A 14 -25.83 -8.58 37.36
C ASP A 14 -25.87 -7.77 36.05
N ILE A 15 -25.48 -8.38 34.93
CA ILE A 15 -25.53 -7.77 33.59
C ILE A 15 -26.96 -7.34 33.22
N GLN A 16 -27.97 -8.11 33.64
CA GLN A 16 -29.37 -7.82 33.34
C GLN A 16 -29.93 -6.65 34.17
N PHE A 17 -29.37 -6.40 35.35
CA PHE A 17 -29.77 -5.27 36.22
C PHE A 17 -29.12 -3.94 35.81
N GLU A 18 -27.87 -3.93 35.37
CA GLU A 18 -27.21 -2.71 34.85
C GLU A 18 -27.84 -2.23 33.53
N LEU A 19 -28.19 -3.14 32.62
CA LEU A 19 -28.71 -2.79 31.29
C LEU A 19 -30.19 -2.34 31.28
N THR A 20 -30.95 -2.53 32.36
CA THR A 20 -32.38 -2.17 32.42
C THR A 20 -32.65 -0.69 32.73
N ALA A 21 -31.63 0.09 33.12
CA ALA A 21 -31.76 1.51 33.44
C ALA A 21 -31.63 2.46 32.23
N HIS A 22 -31.19 1.96 31.07
CA HIS A 22 -31.04 2.77 29.86
C HIS A 22 -32.21 2.56 28.89
N PRO A 23 -32.72 3.64 28.24
CA PRO A 23 -33.67 3.48 27.16
C PRO A 23 -33.03 2.66 26.04
N ALA A 24 -33.82 1.81 25.38
CA ALA A 24 -33.34 0.99 24.27
C ALA A 24 -32.82 1.89 23.14
N LEU A 25 -31.49 2.07 23.10
CA LEU A 25 -30.80 2.77 22.01
C LEU A 25 -31.11 2.04 20.71
N SER A 26 -31.37 2.82 19.65
CA SER A 26 -31.56 2.24 18.34
C SER A 26 -30.28 1.53 17.93
N TRP A 27 -30.38 0.36 17.28
CA TRP A 27 -29.20 -0.28 16.70
C TRP A 27 -28.51 0.60 15.64
N ALA A 28 -29.17 1.65 15.16
CA ALA A 28 -28.57 2.70 14.33
C ALA A 28 -27.61 3.65 15.08
N ASP A 29 -27.69 3.75 16.40
CA ASP A 29 -26.87 4.68 17.20
C ASP A 29 -25.43 4.14 17.40
N PHE A 30 -25.27 2.81 17.30
CA PHE A 30 -24.00 2.08 17.36
C PHE A 30 -23.18 2.17 16.05
N LEU A 31 -22.80 3.38 15.62
CA LEU A 31 -21.62 3.53 14.76
C LEU A 31 -20.34 3.28 15.60
N LEU A 32 -19.74 2.12 15.38
CA LEU A 32 -18.40 1.76 15.88
C LEU A 32 -17.62 1.06 14.76
N ASN A 33 -17.17 1.84 13.77
CA ASN A 33 -16.53 1.39 12.53
C ASN A 33 -15.15 2.07 12.35
N PRO A 34 -14.05 1.33 12.60
CA PRO A 34 -12.88 1.47 11.70
C PRO A 34 -12.30 0.25 10.94
N ARG A 35 -12.69 -1.04 11.02
CA ARG A 35 -13.70 -1.78 11.83
C ARG A 35 -13.00 -2.49 12.99
N ARG A 36 -13.24 -1.99 14.21
CA ARG A 36 -12.92 -2.55 15.53
C ARG A 36 -11.48 -2.95 15.93
N LEU A 37 -10.52 -3.29 15.05
CA LEU A 37 -9.25 -3.94 15.51
C LEU A 37 -7.96 -3.55 14.75
N ARG A 38 -7.52 -2.27 14.80
CA ARG A 38 -6.08 -1.85 14.67
C ARG A 38 -5.72 -0.51 15.36
N GLY A 39 -6.69 0.34 15.70
CA GLY A 39 -6.42 1.61 16.40
C GLY A 39 -5.55 2.57 15.59
N SER A 40 -4.68 3.33 16.26
CA SER A 40 -3.80 4.32 15.64
C SER A 40 -2.76 3.77 14.66
N ASP A 41 -2.42 2.47 14.72
CA ASP A 41 -1.54 1.83 13.72
C ASP A 41 -2.17 1.89 12.32
N PHE A 42 -3.49 1.75 12.17
CA PHE A 42 -4.13 1.86 10.86
C PHE A 42 -3.96 3.26 10.26
N LEU A 43 -4.27 4.31 11.04
CA LEU A 43 -4.15 5.71 10.62
C LEU A 43 -2.71 6.07 10.27
N MET A 44 -1.76 5.60 11.09
CA MET A 44 -0.32 5.73 10.83
C MET A 44 0.08 5.07 9.49
N ARG A 45 -0.29 3.81 9.28
CA ARG A 45 0.07 3.05 8.07
C ARG A 45 -0.52 3.63 6.80
N TRP A 46 -1.78 4.06 6.86
CA TRP A 46 -2.47 4.66 5.72
C TRP A 46 -1.90 6.04 5.37
N SER A 47 -1.68 6.91 6.36
CA SER A 47 -1.03 8.21 6.16
C SER A 47 0.40 8.07 5.61
N GLN A 48 1.12 7.01 6.01
CA GLN A 48 2.44 6.69 5.46
C GLN A 48 2.37 6.16 4.02
N GLY A 49 1.36 5.37 3.67
CA GLY A 49 1.08 4.95 2.29
C GLY A 49 0.93 6.15 1.35
N GLN A 50 0.00 7.06 1.67
CA GLN A 50 -0.20 8.30 0.92
C GLN A 50 1.08 9.16 0.84
N TRP A 51 1.84 9.27 1.94
CA TRP A 51 3.13 9.96 1.92
C TRP A 51 4.09 9.35 0.89
N SER A 52 4.20 8.01 0.85
CA SER A 52 5.06 7.33 -0.13
C SER A 52 4.60 7.52 -1.57
N GLU A 53 3.29 7.40 -1.86
CA GLU A 53 2.74 7.69 -3.19
C GLU A 53 3.10 9.11 -3.63
N HIS A 54 2.86 10.11 -2.77
CA HIS A 54 3.19 11.51 -3.05
C HIS A 54 4.70 11.73 -3.22
N ARG A 55 5.58 11.09 -2.44
CA ARG A 55 7.04 11.19 -2.67
C ARG A 55 7.47 10.53 -3.98
N LEU A 56 6.84 9.43 -4.38
CA LEU A 56 7.13 8.75 -5.66
C LEU A 56 6.69 9.61 -6.86
N VAL A 57 5.49 10.19 -6.84
CA VAL A 57 5.01 11.15 -7.85
C VAL A 57 5.94 12.36 -7.92
N GLN A 58 6.21 13.02 -6.79
CA GLN A 58 7.13 14.17 -6.70
C GLN A 58 8.51 13.88 -7.29
N ALA A 59 9.05 12.67 -7.04
CA ALA A 59 10.37 12.29 -7.51
C ALA A 59 10.40 11.98 -9.01
N LEU A 60 9.32 11.39 -9.55
CA LEU A 60 9.15 11.18 -10.99
C LEU A 60 9.04 12.51 -11.74
N ASP A 61 8.14 13.39 -11.30
CA ASP A 61 7.91 14.70 -11.93
C ASP A 61 9.20 15.53 -11.98
N ALA A 62 10.00 15.47 -10.90
CA ALA A 62 11.32 16.11 -10.82
C ALA A 62 12.36 15.58 -11.83
N THR A 63 12.11 14.43 -12.48
CA THR A 63 12.96 13.97 -13.60
C THR A 63 12.74 14.77 -14.88
N GLY A 64 11.56 15.37 -15.05
CA GLY A 64 11.12 16.00 -16.31
C GLY A 64 10.95 15.03 -17.49
N ARG A 65 11.07 13.71 -17.27
CA ARG A 65 10.97 12.67 -18.31
C ARG A 65 9.72 11.80 -18.16
N TYR A 66 9.26 11.64 -16.92
CA TYR A 66 8.09 10.86 -16.55
C TYR A 66 7.24 11.64 -15.54
N PHE A 67 5.96 11.30 -15.47
CA PHE A 67 5.06 11.73 -14.39
C PHE A 67 4.18 10.54 -13.97
N ALA A 68 3.53 10.65 -12.81
CA ALA A 68 2.59 9.64 -12.35
C ALA A 68 1.26 10.24 -11.87
N LEU A 69 0.19 9.48 -12.03
CA LEU A 69 -1.15 9.83 -11.55
C LEU A 69 -1.67 8.75 -10.58
N PRO A 70 -2.47 9.14 -9.56
CA PRO A 70 -3.23 8.18 -8.77
C PRO A 70 -4.25 7.48 -9.66
N TYR A 71 -4.45 6.18 -9.42
CA TYR A 71 -5.33 5.30 -10.19
C TYR A 71 -6.09 4.32 -9.29
N GLY A 72 -5.40 3.78 -8.28
CA GLY A 72 -5.99 2.95 -7.25
C GLY A 72 -6.78 3.78 -6.22
N PRO A 73 -7.55 3.11 -5.35
CA PRO A 73 -8.43 3.76 -4.37
C PRO A 73 -7.69 4.48 -3.23
N SER A 74 -6.38 4.31 -3.11
CA SER A 74 -5.49 4.87 -2.09
C SER A 74 -5.22 6.37 -2.27
N GLY A 75 -4.74 6.76 -3.45
CA GLY A 75 -4.15 8.08 -3.72
C GLY A 75 -5.10 9.28 -3.79
N VAL A 76 -6.42 9.08 -3.76
CA VAL A 76 -7.44 10.15 -3.71
C VAL A 76 -8.44 9.98 -2.55
N ALA A 77 -8.17 9.08 -1.60
CA ALA A 77 -9.00 8.93 -0.40
C ALA A 77 -8.85 10.16 0.53
N PRO A 78 -9.94 10.75 1.05
CA PRO A 78 -9.87 11.87 2.01
C PRO A 78 -9.04 11.52 3.24
N ASP A 79 -8.14 12.41 3.70
CA ASP A 79 -7.12 12.10 4.72
C ASP A 79 -7.38 12.67 6.13
N ASP A 80 -8.38 13.55 6.28
CA ASP A 80 -8.64 14.33 7.50
C ASP A 80 -10.01 14.09 8.18
N ASP A 81 -11.03 13.59 7.45
CA ASP A 81 -12.36 13.27 7.98
C ASP A 81 -12.74 11.79 7.84
N VAL A 82 -13.05 11.15 8.97
CA VAL A 82 -13.55 9.77 9.06
C VAL A 82 -14.83 9.58 8.25
N ARG A 83 -15.72 10.59 8.23
CA ARG A 83 -17.00 10.48 7.51
C ARG A 83 -16.82 10.59 6.01
N ALA A 84 -15.98 11.52 5.54
CA ALA A 84 -15.58 11.57 4.13
C ALA A 84 -14.92 10.24 3.69
N PHE A 85 -14.07 9.66 4.54
CA PHE A 85 -13.45 8.36 4.32
C PHE A 85 -14.48 7.20 4.25
N GLU A 86 -15.46 7.12 5.16
CA GLU A 86 -16.54 6.12 5.08
C GLU A 86 -17.35 6.26 3.79
N LEU A 87 -17.74 7.48 3.41
CA LEU A 87 -18.49 7.76 2.18
C LEU A 87 -17.70 7.39 0.92
N TYR A 88 -16.38 7.55 0.94
CA TYR A 88 -15.49 7.15 -0.15
C TYR A 88 -15.51 5.62 -0.39
N PHE A 89 -15.45 4.81 0.67
CA PHE A 89 -15.56 3.35 0.55
C PHE A 89 -16.97 2.89 0.18
N GLU A 90 -18.03 3.51 0.71
CA GLU A 90 -19.40 3.24 0.23
C GLU A 90 -19.54 3.53 -1.27
N ARG A 91 -18.86 4.55 -1.79
CA ARG A 91 -18.85 4.89 -3.21
C ARG A 91 -18.11 3.83 -4.03
N LEU A 92 -16.98 3.29 -3.56
CA LEU A 92 -16.27 2.18 -4.22
C LEU A 92 -17.10 0.89 -4.25
N GLU A 93 -17.78 0.56 -3.15
CA GLU A 93 -18.70 -0.58 -3.09
C GLU A 93 -19.86 -0.41 -4.09
N ARG A 94 -20.49 0.78 -4.15
CA ARG A 94 -21.58 1.10 -5.11
C ARG A 94 -21.13 1.10 -6.57
N ALA A 95 -19.86 1.45 -6.84
CA ALA A 95 -19.27 1.35 -8.18
C ALA A 95 -18.98 -0.10 -8.62
N GLY A 96 -19.16 -1.09 -7.74
CA GLY A 96 -18.80 -2.49 -7.99
C GLY A 96 -17.30 -2.77 -7.89
N LEU A 97 -16.50 -1.79 -7.45
CA LEU A 97 -15.04 -1.85 -7.42
C LEU A 97 -14.48 -2.15 -6.02
N GLY A 98 -15.31 -2.18 -4.97
CA GLY A 98 -14.90 -2.54 -3.61
C GLY A 98 -14.30 -3.95 -3.45
N THR A 99 -14.40 -4.82 -4.46
CA THR A 99 -13.76 -6.15 -4.53
C THR A 99 -12.72 -6.28 -5.64
N VAL A 100 -12.50 -5.23 -6.44
CA VAL A 100 -11.55 -5.20 -7.55
C VAL A 100 -10.28 -4.50 -7.09
N LYS A 101 -9.21 -5.27 -6.84
CA LYS A 101 -7.92 -4.68 -6.52
C LYS A 101 -7.22 -4.16 -7.79
N ARG A 102 -6.70 -2.93 -7.69
CA ARG A 102 -5.94 -2.20 -8.71
C ARG A 102 -4.57 -1.78 -8.14
N PRO A 103 -3.54 -1.60 -8.98
CA PRO A 103 -2.35 -0.84 -8.62
C PRO A 103 -2.70 0.60 -8.19
N ASP A 104 -1.85 1.22 -7.38
CA ASP A 104 -2.07 2.56 -6.81
C ASP A 104 -1.84 3.69 -7.82
N LEU A 105 -0.77 3.61 -8.63
CA LEU A 105 -0.40 4.66 -9.58
C LEU A 105 -0.31 4.14 -11.04
N LEU A 106 -0.45 5.05 -11.99
CA LEU A 106 -0.04 4.87 -13.39
C LEU A 106 1.07 5.86 -13.73
N VAL A 107 2.14 5.38 -14.38
CA VAL A 107 3.29 6.19 -14.82
C VAL A 107 3.21 6.41 -16.32
N PHE A 108 3.54 7.63 -16.76
CA PHE A 108 3.46 8.08 -18.15
C PHE A 108 4.74 8.83 -18.54
N ARG A 109 4.99 8.98 -19.84
CA ARG A 109 6.07 9.84 -20.36
C ARG A 109 5.64 11.30 -20.29
N ALA A 110 6.57 12.20 -19.99
CA ALA A 110 6.28 13.64 -19.88
C ALA A 110 5.73 14.26 -21.19
N GLU A 111 6.05 13.68 -22.35
CA GLU A 111 5.51 14.11 -23.65
C GLU A 111 4.01 13.80 -23.82
N ASP A 112 3.51 12.73 -23.20
CA ASP A 112 2.12 12.29 -23.30
C ASP A 112 1.17 13.11 -22.38
N ILE A 113 1.70 14.04 -21.58
CA ILE A 113 0.94 14.74 -20.51
C ILE A 113 -0.33 15.43 -21.00
N SER A 114 -0.28 16.08 -22.17
CA SER A 114 -1.44 16.78 -22.76
C SER A 114 -2.55 15.81 -23.17
N GLN A 115 -2.20 14.64 -23.70
CA GLN A 115 -3.15 13.60 -24.08
C GLN A 115 -3.76 12.96 -22.83
N VAL A 116 -2.92 12.58 -21.86
CA VAL A 116 -3.36 11.98 -20.59
C VAL A 116 -4.30 12.92 -19.84
N GLN A 117 -3.97 14.20 -19.72
CA GLN A 117 -4.85 15.19 -19.08
C GLN A 117 -6.20 15.33 -19.79
N ALA A 118 -6.25 15.32 -21.12
CA ALA A 118 -7.51 15.36 -21.86
C ALA A 118 -8.38 14.11 -21.61
N ILE A 119 -7.76 12.91 -21.55
CA ILE A 119 -8.47 11.67 -21.21
C ILE A 119 -9.01 11.73 -19.78
N VAL A 120 -8.19 12.12 -18.80
CA VAL A 120 -8.58 12.25 -17.39
C VAL A 120 -9.71 13.28 -17.21
N GLN A 121 -9.66 14.42 -17.89
CA GLN A 121 -10.77 15.39 -17.88
C GLN A 121 -12.06 14.79 -18.47
N SER A 122 -11.96 13.99 -19.54
CA SER A 122 -13.12 13.30 -20.12
C SER A 122 -13.71 12.20 -19.21
N LEU A 123 -12.94 11.71 -18.24
CA LEU A 123 -13.37 10.79 -17.18
C LEU A 123 -13.95 11.51 -15.95
N GLY A 124 -13.95 12.85 -15.93
CA GLY A 124 -14.44 13.65 -14.80
C GLY A 124 -13.36 14.15 -13.83
N GLY A 125 -12.09 13.82 -14.06
CA GLY A 125 -10.95 14.24 -13.23
C GLY A 125 -10.24 13.07 -12.54
N LEU A 126 -9.19 13.38 -11.77
CA LEU A 126 -8.38 12.37 -11.06
C LEU A 126 -9.19 11.64 -9.99
N GLU A 127 -10.08 12.34 -9.29
CA GLU A 127 -10.96 11.79 -8.24
C GLU A 127 -11.90 10.70 -8.77
N GLU A 128 -12.16 10.65 -10.08
CA GLU A 128 -13.07 9.70 -10.72
C GLU A 128 -12.37 8.42 -11.22
N LEU A 129 -11.04 8.40 -11.28
CA LEU A 129 -10.28 7.25 -11.79
C LEU A 129 -10.51 5.96 -10.98
N PRO A 130 -10.52 5.97 -9.63
CA PRO A 130 -10.77 4.75 -8.85
C PRO A 130 -12.21 4.25 -8.94
N PHE A 131 -13.15 5.09 -9.38
CA PHE A 131 -14.56 4.75 -9.55
C PHE A 131 -14.91 4.35 -10.99
N THR A 132 -14.02 4.60 -11.94
CA THR A 132 -14.20 4.29 -13.36
C THR A 132 -13.75 2.85 -13.66
N PRO A 133 -14.62 1.97 -14.20
CA PRO A 133 -14.24 0.61 -14.62
C PRO A 133 -13.20 0.55 -15.75
N GLU A 134 -12.40 -0.52 -15.80
CA GLU A 134 -11.37 -0.75 -16.82
C GLU A 134 -11.93 -0.95 -18.24
N ASP A 135 -13.19 -1.34 -18.38
CA ASP A 135 -13.86 -1.51 -19.68
C ASP A 135 -14.42 -0.20 -20.27
N ASN A 136 -14.39 0.90 -19.51
CA ASN A 136 -14.73 2.23 -20.02
C ASN A 136 -13.78 2.59 -21.18
N PRO A 137 -14.27 2.99 -22.37
CA PRO A 137 -13.42 3.27 -23.53
C PRO A 137 -12.29 4.30 -23.28
N ARG A 138 -12.53 5.30 -22.42
CA ARG A 138 -11.52 6.30 -22.03
C ARG A 138 -10.53 5.77 -20.99
N MET A 139 -10.95 4.86 -20.12
CA MET A 139 -10.02 4.15 -19.23
C MET A 139 -9.12 3.20 -20.03
N VAL A 140 -9.66 2.49 -21.03
CA VAL A 140 -8.86 1.68 -21.98
C VAL A 140 -7.85 2.54 -22.75
N GLU A 141 -8.21 3.76 -23.15
CA GLU A 141 -7.31 4.72 -23.79
C GLU A 141 -6.19 5.21 -22.84
N LEU A 142 -6.55 5.56 -21.59
CA LEU A 142 -5.60 5.93 -20.55
C LEU A 142 -4.59 4.80 -20.27
N LEU A 143 -5.07 3.58 -20.08
CA LEU A 143 -4.24 2.41 -19.80
C LEU A 143 -3.31 2.06 -20.96
N LYS A 144 -3.74 2.25 -22.22
CA LYS A 144 -2.85 2.09 -23.40
C LYS A 144 -1.73 3.12 -23.46
N THR A 145 -1.89 4.28 -22.83
CA THR A 145 -0.87 5.34 -22.75
C THR A 145 0.05 5.11 -21.54
N ALA A 146 -0.32 4.24 -20.58
CA ALA A 146 0.47 3.99 -19.39
C ALA A 146 1.72 3.14 -19.70
N LEU A 147 2.85 3.59 -19.17
CA LEU A 147 4.15 2.95 -19.31
C LEU A 147 4.29 1.75 -18.36
N VAL A 148 4.00 2.00 -17.07
CA VAL A 148 3.88 0.99 -16.02
C VAL A 148 2.74 1.36 -15.09
N ALA A 149 2.15 0.36 -14.44
CA ALA A 149 1.32 0.54 -13.27
C ALA A 149 2.13 0.20 -12.02
N VAL A 150 1.85 0.86 -10.89
CA VAL A 150 2.65 0.73 -9.67
C VAL A 150 1.79 0.35 -8.47
N GLU A 151 2.09 -0.78 -7.84
CA GLU A 151 1.65 -1.07 -6.47
C GLU A 151 2.67 -0.42 -5.52
N CYS A 152 2.19 0.50 -4.68
CA CYS A 152 2.99 1.24 -3.71
C CYS A 152 2.94 0.55 -2.35
N GLU A 153 4.12 0.28 -1.78
CA GLU A 153 4.26 -0.31 -0.45
C GLU A 153 5.15 0.57 0.43
N ASN A 154 4.89 0.56 1.75
CA ASN A 154 5.57 1.44 2.70
C ASN A 154 6.20 0.69 3.87
N SER A 155 7.39 1.14 4.26
CA SER A 155 8.15 0.64 5.41
C SER A 155 8.56 1.75 6.37
N LEU A 156 8.27 1.52 7.66
CA LEU A 156 8.71 2.33 8.81
C LEU A 156 10.22 2.32 9.07
N TRP A 157 11.01 1.58 8.28
CA TRP A 157 12.42 1.38 8.55
C TRP A 157 13.29 2.40 7.81
N ILE A 158 14.39 2.79 8.46
CA ILE A 158 15.55 3.40 7.81
C ILE A 158 16.34 2.25 7.16
N ALA A 159 16.27 2.12 5.84
CA ALA A 159 16.86 1.04 5.06
C ALA A 159 18.37 0.94 5.26
N LYS A 160 19.08 2.08 5.24
CA LYS A 160 20.55 2.12 5.41
C LYS A 160 21.01 1.73 6.83
N ALA A 161 20.12 1.77 7.82
CA ALA A 161 20.40 1.42 9.21
C ALA A 161 20.02 -0.04 9.57
N MET A 162 19.50 -0.82 8.63
CA MET A 162 19.16 -2.22 8.89
C MET A 162 20.42 -3.09 9.10
N PRO A 163 20.46 -3.97 10.13
CA PRO A 163 21.67 -4.71 10.51
C PRO A 163 22.35 -5.53 9.42
N ASP A 164 21.57 -6.15 8.51
CA ASP A 164 22.11 -6.98 7.43
C ASP A 164 22.17 -6.22 6.09
N TYR A 165 21.94 -4.90 6.06
CA TYR A 165 22.09 -4.11 4.83
C TYR A 165 23.52 -4.21 4.29
N ARG A 166 23.66 -4.39 2.97
CA ARG A 166 24.92 -4.74 2.26
C ARG A 166 25.46 -6.16 2.52
N THR A 167 24.79 -7.01 3.29
CA THR A 167 25.17 -8.43 3.40
C THR A 167 24.89 -9.15 2.07
N PRO A 168 25.90 -9.70 1.38
CA PRO A 168 25.71 -10.32 0.08
C PRO A 168 24.90 -11.62 0.18
N LEU A 169 24.19 -11.95 -0.90
CA LEU A 169 23.52 -13.24 -1.02
C LEU A 169 24.54 -14.38 -1.03
N THR A 170 24.26 -15.42 -0.25
CA THR A 170 25.11 -16.63 -0.12
C THR A 170 24.28 -17.90 -0.29
N PRO A 171 24.84 -19.02 -0.76
CA PRO A 171 24.12 -20.29 -0.90
C PRO A 171 23.40 -20.71 0.39
N GLN A 172 22.07 -20.86 0.34
CA GLN A 172 21.27 -21.23 1.51
C GLN A 172 20.80 -22.69 1.44
N ARG A 173 21.05 -23.48 2.48
CA ARG A 173 20.55 -24.86 2.59
C ARG A 173 19.02 -24.95 2.47
N ARG A 174 18.28 -23.96 3.01
CA ARG A 174 16.82 -23.87 2.91
C ARG A 174 16.30 -23.63 1.47
N LEU A 175 17.13 -23.04 0.62
CA LEU A 175 16.83 -22.75 -0.79
C LEU A 175 17.53 -23.76 -1.73
N ASN A 176 17.79 -24.98 -1.25
CA ASN A 176 18.50 -26.02 -2.00
C ASN A 176 19.86 -25.58 -2.61
N GLY A 177 20.56 -24.68 -1.91
CA GLY A 177 21.84 -24.13 -2.35
C GLY A 177 21.76 -22.85 -3.20
N LEU A 178 20.55 -22.38 -3.56
CA LEU A 178 20.39 -21.10 -4.25
C LEU A 178 20.87 -19.92 -3.37
N PRO A 179 21.38 -18.83 -3.98
CA PRO A 179 21.78 -17.63 -3.26
C PRO A 179 20.59 -16.98 -2.53
N GLY A 180 20.79 -16.63 -1.26
CA GLY A 180 19.81 -15.94 -0.43
C GLY A 180 20.42 -15.48 0.90
N LEU A 181 19.58 -15.17 1.89
CA LEU A 181 19.99 -14.77 3.24
C LEU A 181 19.43 -15.72 4.31
N LYS A 182 19.86 -15.54 5.58
CA LYS A 182 19.28 -16.24 6.74
C LYS A 182 17.81 -15.83 6.93
N LYS A 183 16.95 -16.71 7.48
CA LYS A 183 15.53 -16.36 7.75
C LYS A 183 15.36 -15.19 8.74
N THR A 184 16.37 -14.93 9.57
CA THR A 184 16.41 -13.83 10.55
C THR A 184 17.05 -12.54 10.03
N ALA A 185 17.49 -12.50 8.76
CA ALA A 185 18.19 -11.33 8.23
C ALA A 185 17.25 -10.12 8.13
N VAL A 186 17.70 -8.99 8.67
CA VAL A 186 16.99 -7.71 8.62
C VAL A 186 17.62 -6.86 7.52
N VAL A 187 17.01 -6.92 6.34
CA VAL A 187 17.41 -6.19 5.12
C VAL A 187 16.21 -5.48 4.50
N PRO A 188 16.42 -4.45 3.66
CA PRO A 188 15.35 -3.85 2.89
C PRO A 188 14.71 -4.90 1.98
N THR A 189 13.38 -4.94 1.96
CA THR A 189 12.60 -5.88 1.15
C THR A 189 11.47 -5.19 0.42
N VAL A 190 11.34 -5.43 -0.88
CA VAL A 190 10.05 -5.24 -1.56
C VAL A 190 9.12 -6.35 -1.07
N ILE A 191 7.86 -6.00 -0.77
CA ILE A 191 6.88 -6.92 -0.20
C ILE A 191 5.72 -7.06 -1.18
N VAL A 192 5.20 -8.28 -1.35
CA VAL A 192 3.94 -8.54 -2.04
C VAL A 192 3.11 -9.44 -1.14
N LYS A 193 1.83 -9.10 -0.96
CA LYS A 193 0.89 -9.90 -0.17
C LYS A 193 0.33 -11.02 -1.06
N ASP A 194 0.26 -12.25 -0.56
CA ASP A 194 -0.16 -13.40 -1.39
C ASP A 194 -1.61 -13.23 -1.88
N GLU A 195 -2.46 -12.67 -1.03
CA GLU A 195 -3.85 -12.29 -1.32
C GLU A 195 -3.99 -11.35 -2.55
N ASP A 196 -2.96 -10.57 -2.87
CA ASP A 196 -2.99 -9.56 -3.95
C ASP A 196 -2.50 -10.11 -5.29
N ARG A 197 -1.67 -11.16 -5.28
CA ARG A 197 -0.92 -11.64 -6.47
C ARG A 197 -1.81 -12.04 -7.63
N ASP A 198 -2.89 -12.77 -7.35
CA ASP A 198 -3.81 -13.23 -8.39
C ASP A 198 -4.66 -12.10 -8.98
N PHE A 199 -4.92 -11.02 -8.23
CA PHE A 199 -5.57 -9.82 -8.76
C PHE A 199 -4.61 -9.03 -9.65
N LEU A 200 -3.40 -8.76 -9.18
CA LEU A 200 -2.36 -8.07 -9.95
C LEU A 200 -2.04 -8.83 -11.25
N ARG A 201 -1.91 -10.16 -11.21
CA ARG A 201 -1.70 -10.99 -12.41
C ARG A 201 -2.85 -10.87 -13.40
N LYS A 202 -4.11 -10.96 -12.95
CA LYS A 202 -5.29 -10.83 -13.82
C LYS A 202 -5.38 -9.44 -14.44
N TRP A 203 -5.17 -8.39 -13.64
CA TRP A 203 -5.17 -7.01 -14.10
C TRP A 203 -4.10 -6.80 -15.17
N GLN A 204 -2.83 -7.17 -14.91
CA GLN A 204 -1.73 -7.08 -15.90
C GLN A 204 -2.04 -7.87 -17.19
N GLN A 205 -2.64 -9.06 -17.06
CA GLN A 205 -3.03 -9.87 -18.21
C GLN A 205 -4.18 -9.25 -19.03
N GLN A 206 -5.08 -8.48 -18.39
CA GLN A 206 -6.20 -7.81 -19.04
C GLN A 206 -5.78 -6.49 -19.70
N THR A 207 -5.09 -5.63 -18.97
CA THR A 207 -4.69 -4.28 -19.42
C THR A 207 -3.46 -4.27 -20.32
N LYS A 208 -2.61 -5.31 -20.21
CA LYS A 208 -1.27 -5.40 -20.82
C LYS A 208 -0.26 -4.36 -20.31
N VAL A 209 -0.61 -3.58 -19.29
CA VAL A 209 0.29 -2.61 -18.65
C VAL A 209 1.15 -3.35 -17.62
N PRO A 210 2.50 -3.36 -17.74
CA PRO A 210 3.37 -4.04 -16.78
C PRO A 210 3.26 -3.42 -15.39
N ILE A 211 3.19 -4.27 -14.36
CA ILE A 211 3.11 -3.86 -12.94
C ILE A 211 4.50 -3.86 -12.32
N HIS A 212 4.85 -2.78 -11.64
CA HIS A 212 6.04 -2.67 -10.80
C HIS A 212 5.61 -2.48 -9.34
N ILE A 213 6.29 -3.12 -8.39
CA ILE A 213 6.08 -2.91 -6.96
C ILE A 213 7.15 -1.95 -6.47
N TRP A 214 6.73 -0.79 -5.96
CA TRP A 214 7.61 0.27 -5.48
C TRP A 214 7.50 0.37 -3.96
N HIS A 215 8.57 -0.01 -3.26
CA HIS A 215 8.59 -0.06 -1.81
C HIS A 215 9.42 1.10 -1.25
N ALA A 216 8.74 2.07 -0.63
CA ALA A 216 9.35 3.22 0.02
C ALA A 216 9.75 2.90 1.47
N PHE A 217 10.97 3.27 1.83
CA PHE A 217 11.51 3.30 3.18
C PHE A 217 11.67 4.75 3.62
N TYR A 218 12.06 4.97 4.88
CA TYR A 218 12.23 6.32 5.42
C TYR A 218 13.34 7.15 4.72
N ASP A 219 14.33 6.50 4.12
CA ASP A 219 15.56 7.09 3.55
C ASP A 219 15.87 6.65 2.11
N MET A 220 15.16 5.64 1.58
CA MET A 220 15.38 5.02 0.27
C MET A 220 14.07 4.49 -0.31
N ALA A 221 14.06 4.14 -1.60
CA ALA A 221 13.02 3.31 -2.20
C ALA A 221 13.64 2.26 -3.14
N PHE A 222 12.95 1.13 -3.29
CA PHE A 222 13.34 0.02 -4.16
C PHE A 222 12.18 -0.40 -5.07
N GLY A 223 12.48 -0.79 -6.31
CA GLY A 223 11.49 -1.22 -7.28
C GLY A 223 11.75 -2.61 -7.84
N LEU A 224 10.69 -3.39 -8.06
CA LEU A 224 10.76 -4.75 -8.61
C LEU A 224 9.63 -4.94 -9.62
N ALA A 225 9.90 -5.50 -10.80
CA ALA A 225 8.83 -5.85 -11.74
C ALA A 225 8.01 -7.04 -11.17
N PHE A 226 6.70 -7.03 -11.37
CA PHE A 226 5.82 -8.08 -10.84
C PHE A 226 6.13 -9.45 -11.46
N ASP A 227 6.48 -9.51 -12.74
CA ASP A 227 6.90 -10.75 -13.39
C ASP A 227 8.22 -11.31 -12.84
N ASP A 228 9.17 -10.44 -12.47
CA ASP A 228 10.41 -10.86 -11.77
C ASP A 228 10.09 -11.39 -10.36
N ALA A 229 9.18 -10.73 -9.63
CA ALA A 229 8.70 -11.19 -8.33
C ALA A 229 8.07 -12.59 -8.44
N GLU A 230 7.21 -12.81 -9.43
CA GLU A 230 6.61 -14.11 -9.71
C GLU A 230 7.65 -15.17 -10.11
N GLY A 231 8.65 -14.82 -10.92
CA GLY A 231 9.77 -15.70 -11.26
C GLY A 231 10.63 -16.09 -10.05
N LEU A 232 10.84 -15.18 -9.09
CA LEU A 232 11.57 -15.44 -7.84
C LEU A 232 10.80 -16.38 -6.89
N VAL A 233 9.47 -16.31 -6.87
CA VAL A 233 8.61 -17.27 -6.16
C VAL A 233 8.62 -18.63 -6.86
N ALA A 234 8.36 -18.66 -8.17
CA ALA A 234 8.30 -19.91 -8.94
C ALA A 234 9.62 -20.69 -8.96
N SER A 235 10.76 -19.99 -8.94
CA SER A 235 12.10 -20.61 -8.85
C SER A 235 12.51 -21.02 -7.42
N GLY A 236 11.65 -20.79 -6.42
CA GLY A 236 11.93 -21.15 -5.02
C GLY A 236 13.05 -20.33 -4.36
N LYS A 237 13.43 -19.17 -4.93
CA LYS A 237 14.40 -18.25 -4.32
C LYS A 237 13.80 -17.48 -3.14
N ILE A 238 12.49 -17.20 -3.19
CA ILE A 238 11.75 -16.56 -2.10
C ILE A 238 10.68 -17.52 -1.57
N GLU A 239 10.75 -17.81 -0.27
CA GLU A 239 9.74 -18.58 0.47
C GLU A 239 8.64 -17.64 1.00
N PRO A 240 7.37 -18.09 1.11
CA PRO A 240 6.31 -17.33 1.78
C PRO A 240 6.61 -17.15 3.27
N THR A 241 6.21 -16.00 3.82
CA THR A 241 6.26 -15.68 5.25
C THR A 241 4.84 -15.54 5.78
N VAL A 242 4.44 -16.39 6.73
CA VAL A 242 3.16 -16.26 7.43
C VAL A 242 3.31 -15.24 8.56
N GLN A 243 2.51 -14.17 8.52
CA GLN A 243 2.36 -13.20 9.61
C GLN A 243 1.06 -13.46 10.35
N THR A 244 1.12 -13.66 11.66
CA THR A 244 -0.04 -13.84 12.52
C THR A 244 -0.33 -12.53 13.26
N PHE A 245 -1.49 -11.94 13.00
CA PHE A 245 -1.99 -10.76 13.71
C PHE A 245 -3.00 -11.22 14.75
N GLN A 246 -2.66 -11.06 16.03
CA GLN A 246 -3.59 -11.21 17.13
C GLN A 246 -4.25 -9.87 17.40
N ALA A 247 -5.57 -9.85 17.30
CA ALA A 247 -6.36 -8.67 17.63
C ALA A 247 -6.73 -8.66 19.12
N PRO A 248 -6.86 -7.49 19.78
CA PRO A 248 -7.24 -7.40 21.20
C PRO A 248 -8.52 -8.17 21.60
N GLY A 249 -9.45 -8.42 20.67
CA GLY A 249 -10.64 -9.24 20.86
C GLY A 249 -10.47 -10.74 20.56
N GLY A 250 -9.25 -11.27 20.58
CA GLY A 250 -8.94 -12.70 20.37
C GLY A 250 -8.96 -13.19 18.91
N ALA A 251 -9.56 -12.45 17.99
CA ALA A 251 -9.55 -12.77 16.57
C ALA A 251 -8.11 -12.81 16.03
N THR A 252 -7.68 -13.99 15.58
CA THR A 252 -6.36 -14.20 14.99
C THR A 252 -6.50 -14.27 13.48
N THR A 253 -5.86 -13.34 12.77
CA THR A 253 -5.79 -13.36 11.30
C THR A 253 -4.39 -13.73 10.85
N GLN A 254 -4.28 -14.56 9.81
CA GLN A 254 -3.01 -14.87 9.16
C GLN A 254 -2.97 -14.17 7.80
N LYS A 255 -1.84 -13.52 7.49
CA LYS A 255 -1.52 -13.05 6.14
C LYS A 255 -0.27 -13.76 5.65
N VAL A 256 -0.25 -14.13 4.38
CA VAL A 256 0.94 -14.68 3.73
C VAL A 256 1.56 -13.56 2.91
N ILE A 257 2.85 -13.30 3.11
CA ILE A 257 3.58 -12.27 2.37
C ILE A 257 4.88 -12.82 1.82
N TYR A 258 5.29 -12.32 0.66
CA TYR A 258 6.58 -12.58 0.06
C TYR A 258 7.50 -11.38 0.30
N LYS A 259 8.73 -11.65 0.74
CA LYS A 259 9.73 -10.63 1.08
C LYS A 259 10.92 -10.76 0.13
N PHE A 260 10.89 -9.99 -0.94
CA PHE A 260 11.94 -9.96 -1.95
C PHE A 260 13.09 -9.09 -1.43
N TYR A 261 14.26 -9.68 -1.19
CA TYR A 261 15.44 -8.92 -0.78
C TYR A 261 15.78 -7.86 -1.82
N TYR A 262 16.21 -6.68 -1.38
CA TYR A 262 16.56 -5.58 -2.30
C TYR A 262 17.65 -5.94 -3.33
N HIS A 263 18.41 -7.01 -3.09
CA HIS A 263 19.34 -7.62 -4.04
C HIS A 263 18.71 -8.08 -5.37
N TYR A 264 17.39 -8.26 -5.42
CA TYR A 264 16.64 -8.58 -6.64
C TYR A 264 15.86 -7.39 -7.21
N SER A 265 15.89 -6.23 -6.53
CA SER A 265 15.23 -4.98 -6.96
C SER A 265 16.25 -4.00 -7.53
N TYR A 266 15.81 -3.07 -8.37
CA TYR A 266 16.60 -1.89 -8.72
C TYR A 266 16.46 -0.81 -7.63
N ALA A 267 17.46 0.05 -7.51
CA ALA A 267 17.34 1.28 -6.73
C ALA A 267 16.29 2.19 -7.39
N LEU A 268 15.25 2.54 -6.64
CA LEU A 268 14.17 3.41 -7.14
C LEU A 268 14.45 4.87 -6.83
N GLY A 269 14.88 5.17 -5.61
CA GLY A 269 15.23 6.54 -5.21
C GLY A 269 15.90 6.61 -3.84
N GLU A 270 16.42 7.79 -3.52
CA GLU A 270 16.93 8.13 -2.19
C GLU A 270 16.30 9.43 -1.69
N MET A 271 16.10 9.53 -0.37
CA MET A 271 15.64 10.78 0.24
C MET A 271 16.78 11.79 0.30
N ARG A 272 16.59 12.95 -0.35
CA ARG A 272 17.43 14.14 -0.27
C ARG A 272 17.17 14.93 1.01
N GLU A 273 15.90 15.06 1.37
CA GLU A 273 15.45 15.52 2.70
C GLU A 273 14.64 14.41 3.35
N GLN A 274 14.91 14.08 4.62
CA GLN A 274 14.12 13.09 5.36
C GLN A 274 12.80 13.71 5.84
N PRO A 275 11.68 12.95 5.86
CA PRO A 275 10.42 13.47 6.36
C PRO A 275 10.47 13.72 7.87
N ARG A 276 9.73 14.72 8.36
CA ARG A 276 9.55 14.93 9.80
C ARG A 276 8.50 13.95 10.33
N LEU A 277 8.75 13.36 11.50
CA LEU A 277 7.75 12.60 12.25
C LEU A 277 6.90 13.58 13.05
N VAL A 278 5.62 13.72 12.70
CA VAL A 278 4.70 14.68 13.30
C VAL A 278 3.56 13.94 13.97
N ALA A 279 3.27 14.25 15.24
CA ALA A 279 2.10 13.73 15.93
C ALA A 279 0.82 14.39 15.40
N ASN A 280 -0.18 13.58 15.08
CA ASN A 280 -1.51 14.02 14.67
C ASN A 280 -2.60 13.27 15.46
N ARG A 281 -3.86 13.67 15.31
CA ARG A 281 -5.01 12.98 15.92
C ARG A 281 -6.25 13.05 15.04
N ILE A 282 -7.09 12.04 15.16
CA ILE A 282 -8.50 12.11 14.79
C ILE A 282 -9.33 12.12 16.08
N VAL A 283 -10.48 12.79 16.07
CA VAL A 283 -11.47 12.77 17.15
C VAL A 283 -12.75 12.15 16.61
N ASP A 284 -13.25 11.08 17.24
CA ASP A 284 -14.49 10.43 16.80
C ASP A 284 -15.75 11.22 17.23
N LYS A 285 -16.93 10.78 16.75
CA LYS A 285 -18.22 11.40 17.08
C LYS A 285 -18.57 11.42 18.57
N ASN A 286 -17.87 10.64 19.39
CA ASN A 286 -18.06 10.52 20.84
C ASN A 286 -17.01 11.32 21.63
N GLY A 287 -16.10 12.03 20.95
CA GLY A 287 -15.00 12.79 21.56
C GLY A 287 -13.76 11.95 21.88
N HIS A 288 -13.69 10.68 21.48
CA HIS A 288 -12.51 9.84 21.71
C HIS A 288 -11.37 10.24 20.76
N ILE A 289 -10.20 10.51 21.34
CA ILE A 289 -9.00 10.94 20.61
C ILE A 289 -8.19 9.71 20.18
N LEU A 290 -7.94 9.58 18.88
CA LEU A 290 -7.05 8.59 18.28
C LEU A 290 -5.74 9.25 17.84
N PRO A 291 -4.69 9.29 18.67
CA PRO A 291 -3.41 9.89 18.32
C PRO A 291 -2.56 8.95 17.46
N TYR A 292 -1.91 9.48 16.42
CA TYR A 292 -1.02 8.74 15.53
C TYR A 292 0.18 9.60 15.09
N VAL A 293 1.17 9.00 14.44
CA VAL A 293 2.32 9.73 13.86
C VAL A 293 2.22 9.67 12.34
N ARG A 294 2.41 10.81 11.67
CA ARG A 294 2.51 10.91 10.21
C ARG A 294 3.90 11.36 9.79
N PHE A 295 4.27 11.04 8.55
CA PHE A 295 5.45 11.59 7.89
C PHE A 295 5.06 12.87 7.14
N GLU A 296 5.80 13.95 7.36
CA GLU A 296 5.50 15.26 6.78
C GLU A 296 6.73 15.85 6.08
N GLY A 297 6.58 16.22 4.81
CA GLY A 297 7.68 16.72 3.98
C GLY A 297 8.66 15.62 3.56
N GLY A 298 9.95 15.99 3.51
CA GLY A 298 11.00 15.20 2.86
C GLY A 298 10.95 15.32 1.33
N GLU A 299 12.06 15.06 0.66
CA GLU A 299 12.21 15.16 -0.79
C GLU A 299 12.87 13.88 -1.30
N MET A 300 12.25 13.19 -2.24
CA MET A 300 12.84 12.00 -2.87
C MET A 300 13.41 12.37 -4.24
N GLN A 301 14.57 11.80 -4.57
CA GLN A 301 15.12 11.83 -5.92
C GLN A 301 15.13 10.40 -6.50
N ILE A 302 14.57 10.23 -7.71
CA ILE A 302 14.65 8.98 -8.46
C ILE A 302 16.10 8.65 -8.80
N ALA A 303 16.48 7.39 -8.62
CA ALA A 303 17.80 6.90 -8.98
C ALA A 303 17.91 6.66 -10.49
N GLY A 304 19.11 6.87 -11.06
CA GLY A 304 19.35 6.67 -12.50
C GLY A 304 19.05 5.25 -12.99
N GLU A 305 19.11 4.25 -12.11
CA GLU A 305 18.73 2.87 -12.44
C GLU A 305 17.23 2.74 -12.75
N ALA A 306 16.36 3.39 -11.97
CA ALA A 306 14.92 3.41 -12.24
C ALA A 306 14.57 4.21 -13.50
N VAL A 307 15.27 5.32 -13.78
CA VAL A 307 15.14 6.02 -15.07
C VAL A 307 15.50 5.06 -16.22
N ALA A 308 16.60 4.31 -16.10
CA ALA A 308 17.01 3.31 -17.10
C ALA A 308 16.10 2.07 -17.17
N VAL A 309 15.28 1.80 -16.14
CA VAL A 309 14.20 0.81 -16.20
C VAL A 309 13.04 1.35 -17.04
N LEU A 310 12.55 2.56 -16.72
CA LEU A 310 11.46 3.21 -17.45
C LEU A 310 11.83 3.46 -18.92
N ASP A 311 13.06 3.88 -19.20
CA ASP A 311 13.60 4.04 -20.56
C ASP A 311 13.50 2.76 -21.39
N ARG A 312 13.88 1.61 -20.80
CA ARG A 312 13.82 0.31 -21.49
C ARG A 312 12.40 -0.13 -21.78
N ILE A 313 11.45 0.18 -20.90
CA ILE A 313 10.04 -0.15 -21.11
C ILE A 313 9.45 0.77 -22.19
N ALA A 314 9.79 2.06 -22.19
CA ALA A 314 9.29 3.02 -23.18
C ALA A 314 9.76 2.65 -24.59
N ASN A 315 11.07 2.40 -24.75
CA ASN A 315 11.65 1.95 -26.02
C ASN A 315 11.07 0.60 -26.49
N ALA A 316 10.54 -0.24 -25.60
CA ALA A 316 9.91 -1.52 -25.93
C ALA A 316 8.41 -1.40 -26.27
N GLN A 317 7.77 -0.25 -26.01
CA GLN A 317 6.41 0.05 -26.45
C GLN A 317 6.39 0.69 -27.87
N GLU A 318 7.53 1.20 -28.34
CA GLU A 318 7.67 1.86 -29.67
C GLU A 318 8.11 0.91 -30.81
N GLY A 319 8.51 -0.33 -30.51
CA GLY A 319 9.05 -1.31 -31.45
C GLY A 319 8.18 -2.54 -31.68
#